data_AF-A0A9X1B868-F1
#
_entry.id   AF-A0A9X1B868-F1
#
_cell.length_a   1.000
_cell.length_b   1.000
_cell.length_c   1.000
_cell.angle_alpha   90.00
_cell.angle_beta   90.00
_cell.angle_gamma   90.00
#
_symmetry.space_group_name_H-M   'P 1'
#
loop_
_entity.id
_entity.type
_entity.pdbx_description
1 polymer ?
#
loop_
_entity_poly.entity_id
_entity_poly.type
_entity_poly.pdbx_seq_one_letter_code
_entity_poly.pdbx_strand_id
1 'polypeptide(L)'
;MTTETEVAEPDWETPLSVSLTPALLIHALMGTASAVHTGWTSCIEEALVLSNLVSLEDRSGNYARLAEQEFVEDDQPETVWHDWTLEVRIGIVLTTGHWQFPVNAHPSEWEWNAREAMRAFERASVLLGRRVRRTVAVEDPTPTDSVPRASRH
;
A
#
# COMPACT_ATOMS: atom_id res chain seq x y z
N MET A 1 -11.05 15.84 -55.46
CA MET A 1 -11.78 15.05 -54.46
C MET A 1 -10.77 14.63 -53.42
N THR A 2 -10.93 15.14 -52.20
CA THR A 2 -10.10 14.86 -51.04
C THR A 2 -10.30 13.40 -50.62
N THR A 3 -9.21 12.64 -50.51
CA THR A 3 -9.22 11.29 -49.93
C THR A 3 -9.41 11.42 -48.42
N GLU A 4 -10.66 11.38 -47.97
CA GLU A 4 -10.98 11.14 -46.56
C GLU A 4 -10.41 9.77 -46.19
N THR A 5 -9.41 9.78 -45.32
CA THR A 5 -8.91 8.55 -44.71
C THR A 5 -9.88 8.24 -43.58
N GLU A 6 -10.80 7.30 -43.79
CA GLU A 6 -11.59 6.73 -42.70
C GLU A 6 -10.62 6.12 -41.69
N VAL A 7 -10.42 6.81 -40.57
CA VAL A 7 -9.64 6.29 -39.45
C VAL A 7 -10.52 5.22 -38.80
N ALA A 8 -10.20 3.95 -39.05
CA ALA A 8 -10.87 2.83 -38.41
C ALA A 8 -10.81 2.99 -36.88
N GLU A 9 -11.91 2.65 -36.19
CA GLU A 9 -11.94 2.66 -34.72
C GLU A 9 -10.85 1.72 -34.18
N PRO A 10 -10.14 2.11 -33.11
CA PRO A 10 -9.11 1.25 -32.51
C PRO A 10 -9.74 -0.04 -31.96
N ASP A 11 -9.12 -1.18 -32.25
CA ASP A 11 -9.55 -2.48 -31.74
C ASP A 11 -9.08 -2.70 -30.28
N TRP A 12 -9.53 -3.80 -29.67
CA TRP A 12 -9.17 -4.16 -28.29
C TRP A 12 -7.67 -4.43 -28.08
N GLU A 13 -6.94 -4.66 -29.17
CA GLU A 13 -5.51 -5.00 -29.15
C GLU A 13 -4.62 -3.81 -29.51
N THR A 14 -5.22 -2.64 -29.79
CA THR A 14 -4.50 -1.45 -30.20
C THR A 14 -3.63 -0.97 -29.03
N PRO A 15 -2.29 -0.89 -29.19
CA PRO A 15 -1.38 -0.57 -28.10
C PRO A 15 -1.55 0.89 -27.67
N LEU A 16 -1.70 1.10 -26.37
CA LEU A 16 -1.76 2.43 -25.76
C LEU A 16 -0.41 2.82 -25.17
N SER A 17 0.01 4.05 -25.42
CA SER A 17 1.15 4.68 -24.73
C SER A 17 0.62 5.72 -23.74
N VAL A 18 0.94 5.54 -22.46
CA VAL A 18 0.52 6.44 -21.38
C VAL A 18 1.76 7.04 -20.72
N SER A 19 1.77 8.36 -20.54
CA SER A 19 2.77 9.03 -19.71
C SER A 19 2.32 8.97 -18.25
N LEU A 20 3.12 8.31 -17.42
CA LEU A 20 2.87 8.20 -16.00
C LEU A 20 3.67 9.27 -15.25
N THR A 21 3.00 10.00 -14.37
CA THR A 21 3.66 10.95 -13.45
C THR A 21 3.34 10.58 -12.00
N PRO A 22 4.21 10.96 -11.03
CA PRO A 22 3.88 10.75 -9.62
C PRO A 22 2.57 11.41 -9.21
N ALA A 23 2.26 12.60 -9.74
CA ALA A 23 0.99 13.27 -9.49
C ALA A 23 -0.22 12.44 -9.92
N LEU A 24 -0.14 11.75 -11.06
CA LEU A 24 -1.17 10.82 -11.51
C LEU A 24 -1.33 9.64 -10.55
N LEU A 25 -0.22 9.06 -10.07
CA LEU A 25 -0.25 7.97 -9.08
C LEU A 25 -0.88 8.40 -7.77
N ILE A 26 -0.47 9.57 -7.25
CA ILE A 26 -1.02 10.16 -6.03
C ILE A 26 -2.53 10.31 -6.16
N HIS A 27 -3.00 10.92 -7.25
CA HIS A 27 -4.42 11.16 -7.46
C HIS A 27 -5.21 9.85 -7.66
N ALA A 28 -4.69 8.90 -8.44
CA ALA A 28 -5.41 7.68 -8.79
C ALA A 28 -5.43 6.64 -7.65
N LEU A 29 -4.36 6.58 -6.85
CA LEU A 29 -4.14 5.53 -5.84
C LEU A 29 -4.28 6.05 -4.41
N MET A 30 -3.82 7.28 -4.13
CA MET A 30 -3.59 7.78 -2.76
C MET A 30 -4.48 8.98 -2.41
N GLY A 31 -5.59 9.20 -3.13
CA GLY A 31 -6.46 10.36 -2.92
C GLY A 31 -7.12 10.46 -1.53
N THR A 32 -7.10 9.37 -0.74
CA THR A 32 -7.59 9.33 0.65
C THR A 32 -6.47 9.26 1.68
N ALA A 33 -5.20 9.24 1.25
CA ALA A 33 -4.07 9.26 2.16
C ALA A 33 -4.00 10.60 2.90
N SER A 34 -3.65 10.54 4.18
CA SER A 34 -3.44 11.70 5.04
C SER A 34 -2.22 12.53 4.63
N ALA A 35 -1.19 11.88 4.09
CA ALA A 35 0.00 12.51 3.54
C ALA A 35 0.52 11.73 2.33
N VAL A 36 1.11 12.45 1.38
CA VAL A 36 1.69 11.87 0.17
C VAL A 36 2.98 12.59 -0.18
N HIS A 37 3.97 11.84 -0.66
CA HIS A 37 5.24 12.41 -1.12
C HIS A 37 5.92 11.49 -2.12
N THR A 38 7.04 11.96 -2.66
CA THR A 38 7.90 11.19 -3.56
C THR A 38 9.31 11.16 -3.04
N GLY A 39 10.03 10.08 -3.32
CA GLY A 39 11.43 9.93 -2.92
C GLY A 39 12.23 9.07 -3.88
N TRP A 40 13.54 8.99 -3.63
CA TRP A 40 14.45 8.07 -4.29
C TRP A 40 14.69 6.80 -3.46
N THR A 41 14.44 6.89 -2.15
CA THR A 41 14.61 5.85 -1.15
C THR A 41 13.36 5.72 -0.30
N SER A 42 13.14 4.53 0.27
CA SER A 42 12.00 4.32 1.15
C SER A 42 12.12 5.16 2.41
N CYS A 43 10.98 5.65 2.90
CA CYS A 43 10.86 6.25 4.22
C CYS A 43 10.38 5.27 5.30
N ILE A 44 10.13 4.00 4.92
CA ILE A 44 9.73 2.96 5.85
C ILE A 44 10.96 2.48 6.61
N GLU A 45 10.91 2.54 7.94
CA GLU A 45 11.95 2.00 8.80
C GLU A 45 11.61 0.54 9.15
N GLU A 46 12.41 -0.41 8.65
CA GLU A 46 12.11 -1.85 8.78
C GLU A 46 11.95 -2.34 10.23
N ALA A 47 12.60 -1.67 11.19
CA ALA A 47 12.50 -2.02 12.61
C ALA A 47 11.12 -1.71 13.22
N LEU A 48 10.33 -0.84 12.58
CA LEU A 48 9.02 -0.36 13.05
C LEU A 48 7.85 -1.06 12.35
N VAL A 49 8.14 -1.90 11.34
CA VAL A 49 7.13 -2.59 10.54
C VAL A 49 6.54 -3.76 11.33
N LEU A 50 5.23 -3.73 11.51
CA LEU A 50 4.45 -4.81 12.12
C LEU A 50 4.10 -5.89 11.09
N SER A 51 3.69 -5.46 9.89
CA SER A 51 3.31 -6.35 8.80
C SER A 51 3.60 -5.70 7.44
N ASN A 52 3.80 -6.51 6.40
CA ASN A 52 3.88 -5.98 5.05
C ASN A 52 3.26 -6.91 4.00
N LEU A 53 2.79 -6.29 2.91
CA LEU A 53 2.39 -6.95 1.68
C LEU A 53 3.22 -6.38 0.55
N VAL A 54 3.73 -7.24 -0.32
CA VAL A 54 4.59 -6.83 -1.44
C VAL A 54 4.08 -7.44 -2.74
N SER A 55 3.98 -6.59 -3.75
CA SER A 55 3.63 -6.92 -5.13
C SER A 55 4.78 -6.48 -6.02
N LEU A 56 5.65 -7.42 -6.38
CA LEU A 56 6.83 -7.16 -7.23
C LEU A 56 6.41 -7.27 -8.70
N GLU A 57 7.05 -6.56 -9.63
CA GLU A 57 7.00 -6.85 -11.07
C GLU A 57 8.20 -7.73 -11.48
N ASP A 58 8.00 -8.70 -12.38
CA ASP A 58 9.01 -9.75 -12.66
C ASP A 58 10.28 -9.26 -13.39
N ARG A 59 10.26 -8.08 -14.03
CA ARG A 59 11.29 -7.70 -15.01
C ARG A 59 12.02 -6.39 -14.74
N SER A 60 11.36 -5.41 -14.13
CA SER A 60 11.81 -4.02 -14.07
C SER A 60 12.30 -3.58 -12.69
N GLY A 61 12.03 -4.38 -11.65
CA GLY A 61 12.23 -3.96 -10.25
C GLY A 61 11.19 -2.97 -9.75
N ASN A 62 10.12 -2.71 -10.52
CA ASN A 62 8.95 -2.00 -10.02
C ASN A 62 8.25 -2.83 -8.94
N TYR A 63 7.68 -2.16 -7.95
CA TYR A 63 6.92 -2.84 -6.92
C TYR A 63 5.88 -1.93 -6.28
N ALA A 64 4.91 -2.53 -5.63
CA ALA A 64 4.06 -1.90 -4.64
C ALA A 64 4.30 -2.62 -3.31
N ARG A 65 4.44 -1.87 -2.22
CA ARG A 65 4.56 -2.39 -0.87
C ARG A 65 3.57 -1.64 0.01
N LEU A 66 2.73 -2.38 0.73
CA LEU A 66 1.92 -1.85 1.81
C LEU A 66 2.57 -2.31 3.12
N ALA A 67 3.08 -1.38 3.92
CA ALA A 67 3.64 -1.66 5.24
C ALA A 67 2.72 -1.09 6.32
N GLU A 68 2.42 -1.91 7.30
CA GLU A 68 1.79 -1.49 8.56
C GLU A 68 2.90 -1.28 9.58
N GLN A 69 2.92 -0.12 10.22
CA GLN A 69 3.99 0.26 11.14
C GLN A 69 3.45 1.11 12.30
N GLU A 70 4.17 1.07 13.41
CA GLU A 70 3.95 1.96 14.55
C GLU A 70 5.22 2.72 14.89
N PHE A 71 5.08 4.03 15.06
CA PHE A 71 6.22 4.90 15.34
C PHE A 71 5.83 6.03 16.27
N VAL A 72 6.85 6.74 16.74
CA VAL A 72 6.73 7.93 17.56
C VAL A 72 7.47 9.04 16.83
N GLU A 73 6.89 10.24 16.75
CA GLU A 73 7.57 11.39 16.16
C GLU A 73 8.50 12.04 17.21
N ASP A 74 9.68 12.49 16.77
CA ASP A 74 10.69 13.10 17.64
C ASP A 74 10.16 14.32 18.42
N ASP A 75 9.22 15.06 17.82
CA ASP A 75 8.60 16.24 18.42
C ASP A 75 7.35 15.93 19.28
N GLN A 76 6.87 14.68 19.23
CA GLN A 76 5.70 14.20 19.96
C GLN A 76 5.96 12.80 20.58
N PRO A 77 6.94 12.69 21.50
CA PRO A 77 7.41 11.40 22.03
C PRO A 77 6.35 10.58 22.79
N GLU A 78 5.28 11.23 23.22
CA GLU A 78 4.18 10.61 23.97
C GLU A 78 3.04 10.11 23.06
N THR A 79 3.12 10.38 21.75
CA THR A 79 2.10 9.97 20.78
C THR A 79 2.65 8.84 19.92
N VAL A 80 2.06 7.66 20.06
CA VAL A 80 2.29 6.55 19.14
C VAL A 80 1.34 6.70 17.97
N TRP A 81 1.90 6.71 16.76
CA TRP A 81 1.19 6.72 15.50
C TRP A 81 1.12 5.31 14.94
N HIS A 82 -0.03 4.97 14.39
CA HIS A 82 -0.21 3.81 13.56
C HIS A 82 -0.34 4.27 12.11
N ASP A 83 0.35 3.62 11.17
CA ASP A 83 0.36 4.00 9.77
C ASP A 83 0.33 2.78 8.84
N TRP A 84 -0.53 2.86 7.83
CA TRP A 84 -0.39 2.05 6.62
C TRP A 84 0.32 2.88 5.54
N THR A 85 1.59 2.58 5.31
CA THR A 85 2.36 3.20 4.23
C THR A 85 2.24 2.39 2.94
N LEU A 86 1.65 2.97 1.90
CA LEU A 86 1.76 2.43 0.53
C LEU A 86 2.94 3.08 -0.18
N GLU A 87 3.89 2.27 -0.61
CA GLU A 87 5.01 2.66 -1.45
C GLU A 87 4.86 2.03 -2.84
N VAL A 88 4.93 2.85 -3.89
CA VAL A 88 4.91 2.40 -5.29
C VAL A 88 6.20 2.84 -5.98
N ARG A 89 7.03 1.88 -6.38
CA ARG A 89 8.25 2.09 -7.15
C ARG A 89 8.00 1.90 -8.63
N ILE A 90 8.25 2.95 -9.41
CA ILE A 90 8.32 2.88 -10.87
C ILE A 90 9.68 3.40 -11.32
N GLY A 91 10.53 2.50 -11.80
CA GLY A 91 11.94 2.78 -12.08
C GLY A 91 12.70 3.17 -10.82
N ILE A 92 13.17 4.43 -10.78
CA ILE A 92 13.90 4.98 -9.63
C ILE A 92 13.02 5.84 -8.71
N VAL A 93 11.79 6.16 -9.12
CA VAL A 93 10.90 7.05 -8.36
C VAL A 93 10.03 6.22 -7.44
N LEU A 94 10.01 6.60 -6.17
CA LEU A 94 9.04 6.13 -5.19
C LEU A 94 7.96 7.19 -5.03
N THR A 95 6.72 6.74 -5.06
CA THR A 95 5.55 7.52 -4.65
C THR A 95 4.99 6.85 -3.40
N THR A 96 4.81 7.63 -2.33
CA THR A 96 4.44 7.09 -1.03
C THR A 96 3.20 7.81 -0.51
N GLY A 97 2.25 7.05 0.03
CA GLY A 97 1.05 7.55 0.70
C GLY A 97 0.91 6.94 2.08
N HIS A 98 0.49 7.77 3.04
CA HIS A 98 0.35 7.41 4.46
C HIS A 98 -1.11 7.52 4.89
N TRP A 99 -1.59 6.49 5.58
CA TRP A 99 -2.89 6.46 6.25
C TRP A 99 -2.62 6.34 7.75
N GLN A 100 -2.20 7.47 8.33
CA GLN A 100 -1.69 7.51 9.69
C GLN A 100 -2.67 8.19 10.66
N PHE A 101 -2.73 7.68 11.89
CA PHE A 101 -3.48 8.28 13.00
C PHE A 101 -2.89 7.88 14.36
N PRO A 102 -3.17 8.62 15.43
CA PRO A 102 -2.73 8.24 16.78
C PRO A 102 -3.38 6.93 17.24
N VAL A 103 -2.64 6.00 17.84
CA VAL A 103 -3.15 4.67 18.26
C VAL A 103 -4.36 4.72 19.21
N ASN A 104 -4.54 5.84 19.90
CA ASN A 104 -5.67 6.08 20.81
C ASN A 104 -6.92 6.66 20.10
N ALA A 105 -6.90 6.76 18.77
CA ALA A 105 -8.04 7.18 17.97
C ALA A 105 -9.20 6.18 18.06
N HIS A 106 -10.38 6.61 17.62
CA HIS A 106 -11.57 5.77 17.63
C HIS A 106 -11.37 4.53 16.71
N PRO A 107 -11.83 3.33 17.08
CA PRO A 107 -11.63 2.12 16.27
C PRO A 107 -12.15 2.20 14.81
N SER A 108 -13.09 3.11 14.53
CA SER A 108 -13.53 3.35 13.15
C SER A 108 -12.46 3.96 12.25
N GLU A 109 -11.54 4.75 12.82
CA GLU A 109 -10.39 5.31 12.09
C GLU A 109 -9.49 4.18 11.62
N TRP A 110 -9.22 3.22 12.50
CA TRP A 110 -8.46 2.02 12.15
C TRP A 110 -9.07 1.28 10.98
N GLU A 111 -10.35 0.92 11.09
CA GLU A 111 -11.03 0.14 10.06
C GLU A 111 -11.10 0.89 8.72
N TRP A 112 -11.29 2.21 8.76
CA TRP A 112 -11.35 3.04 7.57
C TRP A 112 -9.99 3.15 6.88
N ASN A 113 -8.93 3.50 7.63
CA ASN A 113 -7.58 3.68 7.09
C ASN A 113 -7.03 2.38 6.51
N ALA A 114 -7.14 1.27 7.25
CA ALA A 114 -6.73 -0.06 6.77
C ALA A 114 -7.43 -0.42 5.45
N ARG A 115 -8.73 -0.15 5.36
CA ARG A 115 -9.54 -0.46 4.16
C ARG A 115 -9.13 0.39 2.96
N GLU A 116 -8.89 1.68 3.15
CA GLU A 116 -8.50 2.60 2.08
C GLU A 116 -7.07 2.32 1.60
N ALA A 117 -6.13 2.10 2.52
CA ALA A 117 -4.76 1.72 2.19
C ALA A 117 -4.70 0.38 1.44
N MET A 118 -5.49 -0.62 1.87
CA MET A 118 -5.60 -1.89 1.17
C MET A 118 -6.17 -1.72 -0.25
N ARG A 119 -7.24 -0.91 -0.43
CA ARG A 119 -7.79 -0.62 -1.77
C ARG A 119 -6.75 0.05 -2.67
N ALA A 120 -5.94 0.94 -2.13
CA ALA A 120 -4.85 1.59 -2.86
C ALA A 120 -3.79 0.56 -3.30
N PHE A 121 -3.38 -0.34 -2.40
CA PHE A 121 -2.45 -1.43 -2.70
C PHE A 121 -2.98 -2.41 -3.76
N GLU A 122 -4.26 -2.77 -3.69
CA GLU A 122 -4.92 -3.62 -4.70
C GLU A 122 -4.83 -2.97 -6.09
N ARG A 123 -5.14 -1.68 -6.20
CA ARG A 123 -5.07 -0.93 -7.46
C ARG A 123 -3.64 -0.77 -7.95
N ALA A 124 -2.68 -0.49 -7.05
CA ALA A 124 -1.26 -0.41 -7.38
C ALA A 124 -0.73 -1.74 -7.91
N SER A 125 -1.15 -2.86 -7.31
CA SER A 125 -0.79 -4.20 -7.78
C SER A 125 -1.32 -4.48 -9.19
N VAL A 126 -2.55 -4.04 -9.50
CA VAL A 126 -3.12 -4.16 -10.86
C VAL A 126 -2.34 -3.30 -11.86
N LEU A 127 -1.92 -2.09 -11.47
CA LEU A 127 -1.08 -1.23 -12.31
C LEU A 127 0.25 -1.93 -12.69
N LEU A 128 0.80 -2.74 -11.79
CA LEU A 128 2.00 -3.55 -12.02
C LEU A 128 1.72 -4.88 -12.75
N GLY A 129 0.52 -5.02 -13.34
CA GLY A 129 0.12 -6.20 -14.10
C GLY A 129 -0.21 -7.42 -13.23
N ARG A 130 -0.38 -7.26 -11.91
CA ARG A 130 -0.75 -8.37 -11.02
C ARG A 130 -2.26 -8.53 -10.93
N ARG A 131 -2.69 -9.77 -10.70
CA ARG A 131 -4.08 -10.09 -10.38
C ARG A 131 -4.23 -10.13 -8.87
N VAL A 132 -5.20 -9.39 -8.35
CA VAL A 132 -5.48 -9.34 -6.91
C VAL A 132 -6.83 -9.98 -6.62
N ARG A 133 -6.90 -10.74 -5.52
CA ARG A 133 -8.13 -11.40 -5.05
C ARG A 133 -8.18 -11.32 -3.53
N ARG A 134 -9.33 -10.92 -2.98
CA ARG A 134 -9.59 -11.04 -1.55
C ARG A 134 -9.96 -12.48 -1.23
N THR A 135 -9.33 -13.03 -0.20
CA THR A 135 -9.61 -14.37 0.30
C THR A 135 -10.10 -14.30 1.74
N VAL A 136 -10.94 -15.24 2.13
CA VAL A 136 -11.31 -15.47 3.53
C VAL A 136 -10.41 -16.58 4.06
N ALA A 137 -9.73 -16.33 5.18
CA ALA A 137 -8.98 -17.33 5.93
C ALA A 137 -9.65 -17.55 7.29
N VAL A 138 -9.64 -18.79 7.77
CA VAL A 138 -10.06 -19.14 9.13
C VAL A 138 -8.78 -19.42 9.91
N GLU A 139 -8.55 -18.67 10.97
CA GLU A 139 -7.42 -18.89 11.87
C GLU A 139 -7.87 -19.74 13.06
N ASP A 140 -7.11 -20.79 13.34
CA ASP A 140 -7.31 -21.58 14.56
C ASP A 140 -6.80 -20.78 15.77
N PRO A 141 -7.51 -20.83 16.92
CA PRO A 141 -7.09 -20.09 18.10
C PRO A 141 -5.70 -20.55 18.56
N THR A 142 -4.78 -19.58 18.69
CA THR A 142 -3.44 -19.84 19.22
C THR A 142 -3.57 -20.36 20.65
N PRO A 143 -2.99 -21.52 21.01
CA PRO A 143 -3.02 -21.99 22.39
C PRO A 143 -2.37 -20.94 23.29
N THR A 144 -3.15 -20.35 24.20
CA THR A 144 -2.57 -19.56 25.30
C THR A 144 -1.69 -20.48 26.13
N ASP A 145 -0.41 -20.13 26.26
CA ASP A 145 0.55 -20.88 27.07
C ASP A 145 -0.08 -21.30 28.41
N SER A 146 -0.06 -22.61 28.67
CA SER A 146 -0.58 -23.15 29.92
C SER A 146 0.23 -22.58 31.07
N VAL A 147 -0.42 -21.85 31.98
CA VAL A 147 0.15 -21.36 33.24
C VAL A 147 0.97 -22.48 33.89
N PRO A 148 2.27 -22.29 34.19
CA PRO A 148 3.09 -23.34 34.77
C PRO A 148 2.50 -23.74 36.11
N ARG A 149 1.99 -24.98 36.20
CA ARG A 149 1.60 -25.59 37.47
C ARG A 149 2.85 -25.72 38.32
N ALA A 150 2.98 -24.87 39.33
CA ALA A 150 3.99 -25.03 40.36
C ALA A 150 3.79 -26.39 41.07
N SER A 151 4.64 -27.37 40.77
CA SER A 151 4.75 -28.59 41.57
C SER A 151 5.53 -28.25 42.83
N ARG A 152 4.88 -28.29 44.00
CA ARG A 152 5.59 -28.30 45.28
C ARG A 152 6.04 -29.74 45.56
N HIS A 153 7.34 -29.91 45.81
CA HIS A 153 7.93 -31.11 46.40
C HIS A 153 7.52 -31.28 47.86
#